data_AF-A0A920J9W3-F1
#
_entry.id   AF-A0A920J9W3-F1
#
_cell.length_a   1.000
_cell.length_b   1.000
_cell.length_c   1.000
_cell.angle_alpha   90.00
_cell.angle_beta   90.00
_cell.angle_gamma   90.00
#
_symmetry.space_group_name_H-M   'P 1'
#
loop_
_entity.id
_entity.type
_entity.pdbx_description
1 polymer ?
#
loop_
_entity_poly.entity_id
_entity_poly.type
_entity_poly.pdbx_seq_one_letter_code
_entity_poly.pdbx_strand_id
1 'polypeptide(L)'
;MGEEKNLSETDLISRESGAQFESLPEMTLTTRLILGECQMEIAEILKLGQGSVLELDSMTGQPLELWVNDQFIAKFIRSSATIKSGHRSRK
;
A
#
# COMPACT_ATOMS: atom_id res chain seq x y z
N MET A 1 13.69 -3.28 -60.04
CA MET A 1 14.23 -3.47 -58.70
C MET A 1 13.17 -3.04 -57.72
N GLY A 2 12.46 -4.00 -57.13
CA GLY A 2 11.41 -3.72 -56.15
C GLY A 2 12.04 -3.49 -54.78
N GLU A 3 11.71 -2.37 -54.15
CA GLU A 3 12.03 -2.13 -52.75
C GLU A 3 11.03 -2.92 -51.91
N GLU A 4 11.46 -4.06 -51.39
CA GLU A 4 10.70 -4.82 -50.41
C GLU A 4 10.70 -4.02 -49.10
N LYS A 5 9.55 -3.41 -48.81
CA LYS A 5 9.28 -2.78 -47.51
C LYS A 5 9.19 -3.88 -46.47
N ASN A 6 10.28 -4.05 -45.73
CA ASN A 6 10.35 -4.89 -44.56
C ASN A 6 9.36 -4.35 -43.51
N LEU A 7 8.18 -4.99 -43.43
CA LEU A 7 7.20 -4.75 -42.39
C LEU A 7 7.72 -5.41 -41.13
N SER A 8 8.29 -4.60 -40.23
CA SER A 8 8.80 -5.02 -38.93
C SER A 8 7.71 -5.75 -38.14
N GLU A 9 7.84 -7.08 -38.05
CA GLU A 9 7.01 -7.98 -37.21
C GLU A 9 6.97 -7.57 -35.72
N THR A 10 7.83 -6.63 -35.30
CA THR A 10 7.89 -6.07 -33.94
C THR A 10 6.72 -5.14 -33.58
N ASP A 11 6.04 -4.53 -34.57
CA ASP A 11 4.92 -3.60 -34.31
C ASP A 11 3.57 -4.29 -34.07
N LEU A 12 3.44 -5.57 -34.45
CA LEU A 12 2.20 -6.33 -34.29
C LEU A 12 2.01 -6.81 -32.83
N ILE A 13 3.09 -7.27 -32.20
CA ILE A 13 3.13 -7.77 -30.82
C ILE A 13 2.81 -6.67 -29.79
N SER A 14 3.08 -5.41 -30.13
CA SER A 14 2.86 -4.26 -29.24
C SER A 14 1.38 -3.84 -29.14
N ARG A 15 0.55 -4.16 -30.16
CA ARG A 15 -0.86 -3.72 -30.20
C ARG A 15 -1.82 -4.72 -29.54
N GLU A 16 -1.47 -6.00 -29.52
CA GLU A 16 -2.25 -7.07 -28.87
C GLU A 16 -2.11 -7.12 -27.33
N SER A 17 -1.01 -6.58 -26.81
CA SER A 17 -0.76 -6.56 -25.35
C SER A 17 -1.60 -5.50 -24.62
N GLY A 18 -1.90 -4.36 -25.27
CA GLY A 18 -2.69 -3.28 -24.68
C GLY A 18 -4.18 -3.57 -24.61
N ALA A 19 -4.72 -4.35 -25.55
CA ALA A 19 -6.14 -4.70 -25.62
C ALA A 19 -6.55 -5.81 -24.63
N GLN A 20 -5.60 -6.60 -24.12
CA GLN A 20 -5.88 -7.68 -23.17
C GLN A 20 -6.18 -7.18 -21.75
N PHE A 21 -5.72 -5.97 -21.38
CA PHE A 21 -5.96 -5.38 -20.07
C PHE A 21 -7.29 -4.61 -20.00
N GLU A 22 -7.81 -4.11 -21.13
CA GLU A 22 -9.07 -3.31 -21.17
C GLU A 22 -10.31 -4.08 -20.72
N SER A 23 -10.25 -5.43 -20.67
CA SER A 23 -11.34 -6.29 -20.19
C SER A 23 -11.04 -6.96 -18.85
N LEU A 24 -10.09 -6.46 -18.06
CA LEU A 24 -9.81 -7.03 -16.75
C LEU A 24 -10.88 -6.63 -15.73
N PRO A 25 -11.52 -7.62 -15.08
CA PRO A 25 -12.62 -7.39 -14.15
C PRO A 25 -12.16 -6.75 -12.83
N GLU A 26 -13.13 -6.17 -12.14
CA GLU A 26 -13.09 -5.66 -10.77
C GLU A 26 -12.65 -6.75 -9.78
N MET A 27 -11.35 -7.06 -9.73
CA MET A 27 -10.79 -8.05 -8.81
C MET A 27 -10.59 -7.41 -7.43
N THR A 28 -11.20 -7.98 -6.41
CA THR A 28 -10.99 -7.57 -5.02
C THR A 28 -9.60 -8.01 -4.56
N LEU A 29 -8.72 -7.05 -4.31
CA LEU A 29 -7.38 -7.29 -3.77
C LEU A 29 -7.38 -7.12 -2.26
N THR A 30 -6.64 -7.96 -1.55
CA THR A 30 -6.41 -7.77 -0.11
C THR A 30 -5.22 -6.85 0.08
N THR A 31 -5.49 -5.66 0.61
CA THR A 31 -4.46 -4.67 0.94
C THR A 31 -4.15 -4.71 2.44
N ARG A 32 -2.87 -4.75 2.81
CA ARG A 32 -2.40 -4.58 4.19
C ARG A 32 -1.57 -3.32 4.31
N LEU A 33 -1.89 -2.49 5.30
CA LEU A 33 -1.09 -1.34 5.69
C LEU A 33 -0.46 -1.61 7.06
N ILE A 34 0.86 -1.57 7.14
CA ILE A 34 1.59 -1.79 8.39
C ILE A 34 1.89 -0.43 9.04
N LEU A 35 1.35 -0.20 10.25
CA LEU A 35 1.56 1.05 11.00
C LEU A 35 2.93 1.10 11.68
N GLY A 36 3.41 -0.04 12.15
CA GLY A 36 4.66 -0.20 12.87
C GLY A 36 4.81 -1.65 13.33
N GLU A 37 6.05 -2.06 13.54
CA GLU A 37 6.41 -3.36 14.07
C GLU A 37 6.86 -3.23 15.53
N CYS A 38 6.89 -4.33 16.26
CA CYS A 38 7.44 -4.38 17.60
C CYS A 38 8.02 -5.78 17.80
N GLN A 39 9.31 -5.85 18.15
CA GLN A 39 9.97 -7.11 18.50
C GLN A 39 10.05 -7.22 20.02
N MET A 40 9.63 -8.36 20.57
CA MET A 40 9.66 -8.64 22.00
C MET A 40 9.93 -10.12 22.26
N GLU A 41 10.38 -10.44 23.47
CA GLU A 41 10.60 -11.84 23.85
C GLU A 41 9.26 -12.57 24.03
N ILE A 42 9.25 -13.88 23.75
CA ILE A 42 8.05 -14.72 23.95
C ILE A 42 7.53 -14.61 25.39
N ALA A 43 8.43 -14.50 26.37
CA ALA A 43 8.08 -14.33 27.77
C ALA A 43 7.31 -13.02 28.06
N GLU A 44 7.52 -11.97 27.27
CA GLU A 44 6.79 -10.69 27.39
C GLU A 44 5.42 -10.79 26.73
N ILE A 45 5.30 -11.46 25.59
CA ILE A 45 4.02 -11.74 24.92
C ILE A 45 3.06 -12.46 25.86
N LEU A 46 3.56 -13.48 26.57
CA LEU A 46 2.76 -14.27 27.51
C LEU A 46 2.27 -13.47 28.73
N LYS A 47 2.92 -12.33 29.04
CA LYS A 47 2.52 -11.42 30.11
C LYS A 47 1.49 -10.39 29.66
N LEU A 48 1.21 -10.29 28.35
CA LEU A 48 0.21 -9.37 27.83
C LEU A 48 -1.18 -9.78 28.32
N GLY A 49 -1.92 -8.80 28.82
CA GLY A 49 -3.26 -8.97 29.34
C GLY A 49 -4.14 -7.81 28.94
N GLN A 50 -5.36 -7.79 29.48
CA GLN A 50 -6.26 -6.68 29.24
C GLN A 50 -5.67 -5.38 29.80
N GLY A 51 -5.59 -4.35 28.95
CA GLY A 51 -5.03 -3.05 29.31
C GLY A 51 -3.53 -2.90 29.09
N SER A 52 -2.83 -3.92 28.57
CA SER A 52 -1.45 -3.77 28.12
C SER A 52 -1.36 -2.79 26.95
N VAL A 53 -0.43 -1.84 27.04
CA VAL A 53 -0.12 -0.88 25.98
C VAL A 53 1.24 -1.26 25.40
N LEU A 54 1.29 -1.42 24.08
CA LEU A 54 2.52 -1.70 23.35
C LEU A 54 2.92 -0.47 22.56
N GLU A 55 4.19 -0.08 22.72
CA GLU A 55 4.80 0.87 21.83
C GLU A 55 5.21 0.14 20.55
N LEU A 56 4.79 0.68 19.41
CA LEU A 56 5.25 0.22 18.11
C LEU A 56 6.44 1.09 17.72
N ASP A 57 7.37 0.55 16.94
CA ASP A 57 8.51 1.27 16.34
C ASP A 57 8.06 2.32 15.30
N SER A 58 6.79 2.75 15.35
CA SER A 58 6.19 3.76 14.49
C SER A 58 6.68 5.16 14.87
N MET A 59 7.88 5.50 14.39
CA MET A 59 8.35 6.88 14.47
C MET A 59 7.36 7.80 13.72
N THR A 60 6.89 8.86 14.38
CA THR A 60 6.09 9.91 13.74
C THR A 60 6.89 10.52 12.59
N GLY A 61 6.40 10.36 11.35
CA GLY A 61 7.07 10.83 10.14
C GLY A 61 7.76 9.75 9.32
N GLN A 62 7.86 8.51 9.80
CA GLN A 62 8.32 7.40 8.96
C GLN A 62 7.21 6.87 8.04
N PRO A 63 7.59 6.43 6.81
CA PRO A 63 6.63 5.91 5.85
C PRO A 63 6.05 4.57 6.28
N LEU A 64 4.73 4.43 6.16
CA LEU A 64 3.97 3.18 6.33
C LEU A 64 4.05 2.35 5.06
N GLU A 65 4.09 1.02 5.18
CA GLU A 65 4.19 0.12 4.04
C GLU A 65 2.83 -0.43 3.61
N LEU A 66 2.51 -0.30 2.31
CA LEU A 66 1.34 -0.90 1.70
C LEU A 66 1.73 -2.16 0.92
N TRP A 67 1.07 -3.24 1.30
CA TRP A 67 1.19 -4.55 0.71
C TRP A 67 -0.10 -4.93 0.00
N VAL A 68 0.02 -5.53 -1.17
CA VAL A 68 -1.11 -6.05 -1.94
C VAL A 68 -0.79 -7.49 -2.30
N ASN A 69 -1.62 -8.45 -1.88
CA ASN A 69 -1.37 -9.89 -2.08
C ASN A 69 0.09 -10.29 -1.77
N ASP A 70 0.61 -9.82 -0.63
CA ASP A 70 1.96 -10.10 -0.13
C ASP A 70 3.12 -9.50 -0.93
N GLN A 71 2.81 -8.64 -1.90
CA GLN A 71 3.80 -7.83 -2.61
C GLN A 71 3.84 -6.40 -2.06
N PHE A 72 5.03 -5.89 -1.81
CA PHE A 72 5.23 -4.49 -1.43
C PHE A 72 4.99 -3.59 -2.65
N ILE A 73 4.07 -2.63 -2.51
CA ILE A 73 3.66 -1.75 -3.62
C ILE A 73 4.04 -0.29 -3.35
N ALA A 74 3.88 0.21 -2.12
CA ALA A 74 4.02 1.64 -1.87
C ALA A 74 4.35 2.01 -0.40
N LYS A 75 4.80 3.26 -0.23
CA LYS A 75 5.06 3.93 1.06
C LYS A 75 4.11 5.11 1.29
N PHE A 76 3.54 5.26 2.49
CA PHE A 76 2.57 6.31 2.84
C PHE A 76 3.00 7.13 4.05
N ILE A 77 2.67 8.42 4.11
CA ILE A 77 2.97 9.29 5.25
C ILE A 77 1.67 9.71 5.94
N ARG A 78 1.64 9.71 7.28
CA ARG A 78 0.50 10.18 8.07
C ARG A 78 0.33 11.70 7.91
N SER A 79 -0.85 12.14 7.49
CA SER A 79 -1.22 13.55 7.55
C SER A 79 -1.66 13.89 8.99
N SER A 80 -0.92 14.78 9.65
CA SER A 80 -1.29 15.28 10.98
C SER A 80 -2.41 16.31 10.85
N ALA A 81 -3.67 15.86 10.86
CA ALA A 81 -4.82 16.75 10.94
C ALA A 81 -5.03 17.19 12.39
N THR A 82 -4.76 18.47 12.68
CA THR A 82 -5.10 19.07 13.98
C THR A 82 -6.61 19.33 14.06
N ILE A 83 -7.33 18.46 14.76
CA ILE A 83 -8.74 18.68 15.10
C ILE A 83 -8.79 19.82 16.13
N LYS A 84 -9.07 21.05 15.70
CA LYS A 84 -9.32 22.16 16.63
C LYS A 84 -10.61 21.86 17.39
N SER A 85 -10.50 21.57 18.68
CA SER A 85 -11.65 21.43 19.57
C SER A 85 -12.33 22.79 19.70
N GLY A 86 -13.45 22.93 19.00
CA GLY A 86 -14.34 24.07 19.16
C GLY A 86 -15.00 24.01 20.53
N HIS A 87 -14.47 24.77 21.47
CA HIS A 87 -15.18 25.16 22.69
C HIS A 87 -16.46 25.93 22.28
N ARG A 88 -17.55 25.21 22.02
CA ARG A 88 -18.90 25.79 22.00
C ARG A 88 -19.34 25.97 23.44
N SER A 89 -18.88 27.07 24.04
CA SER A 89 -19.56 27.67 25.18
C SER A 89 -20.92 28.16 24.69
N ARG A 90 -21.98 27.46 25.06
CA ARG A 90 -23.34 28.00 24.99
C ARG A 90 -23.53 28.88 26.22
N LYS A 91 -23.83 30.15 25.98
CA LYS A 91 -24.49 31.03 26.94
C LYS A 91 -25.89 30.53 27.24
#